data_AF-A0A8J3MQ37-F1
#
_entry.id   AF-A0A8J3MQ37-F1
#
_cell.length_a   1.000
_cell.length_b   1.000
_cell.length_c   1.000
_cell.angle_alpha   90.00
_cell.angle_beta   90.00
_cell.angle_gamma   90.00
#
_symmetry.space_group_name_H-M   'P 1'
#
loop_
_entity.id
_entity.type
_entity.pdbx_description
1 polymer ?
#
loop_
_entity_poly.entity_id
_entity_poly.type
_entity_poly.pdbx_seq_one_letter_code
_entity_poly.pdbx_strand_id
1 'polypeptide(L)'
;MRKLSLVGFLLLAVVFNNSYAKSIFSDHSRVNNYSNEYKFNPFFKTIGCENCEFLPPIPKLNAFDEAMLEVCGNWGNVPRNSNFISVLSNNKYQDEFDSIYNELNHQVITPNADTETFKKELAMVWFGHNAFRHVFCGEPNRSKLGGMHFVGRYLEAQEKGWAGITENKSCPKKELAEEIEHPIYTLGVDFLNPEKKVKTKCQGGYDYSWHAKDILILATKALKDFQSEEQGMCLYDLPDGNKAVFVKKSSKAITTFYPDLTPHCDRGKTSCGCR
;
A
#
# COMPACT_ATOMS: atom_id res chain seq x y z
N MET A 1 -41.81 -64.19 32.66
CA MET A 1 -42.28 -63.63 31.37
C MET A 1 -41.98 -62.15 31.33
N ARG A 2 -41.40 -61.71 30.21
CA ARG A 2 -40.79 -60.39 29.97
C ARG A 2 -41.77 -59.22 30.11
N LYS A 3 -41.33 -58.12 30.74
CA LYS A 3 -41.67 -56.75 30.34
C LYS A 3 -40.42 -55.87 30.50
N LEU A 4 -39.75 -55.60 29.38
CA LEU A 4 -38.79 -54.51 29.24
C LEU A 4 -39.60 -53.20 29.13
N SER A 5 -39.29 -52.22 29.97
CA SER A 5 -39.69 -50.83 29.77
C SER A 5 -38.48 -50.07 29.26
N LEU A 6 -38.56 -49.62 28.01
CA LEU A 6 -37.58 -48.76 27.36
C LEU A 6 -37.67 -47.36 27.99
N VAL A 7 -36.59 -46.90 28.62
CA VAL A 7 -36.41 -45.48 28.96
C VAL A 7 -35.74 -44.81 27.76
N GLY A 8 -36.53 -44.05 27.00
CA GLY A 8 -36.02 -43.20 25.92
C GLY A 8 -35.49 -41.89 26.48
N PHE A 9 -34.18 -41.67 26.38
CA PHE A 9 -33.57 -40.35 26.55
C PHE A 9 -33.79 -39.54 25.26
N LEU A 10 -34.56 -38.46 25.34
CA LEU A 10 -34.63 -37.42 24.32
C LEU A 10 -33.34 -36.58 24.39
N LEU A 11 -32.46 -36.71 23.40
CA LEU A 11 -31.39 -35.74 23.13
C LEU A 11 -32.00 -34.61 22.29
N LEU A 12 -32.27 -33.47 22.93
CA LEU A 12 -32.54 -32.20 22.24
C LEU A 12 -31.23 -31.71 21.61
N ALA A 13 -31.07 -31.94 20.31
CA ALA A 13 -30.05 -31.24 19.52
C ALA A 13 -30.53 -29.80 19.28
N VAL A 14 -29.91 -28.85 19.98
CA VAL A 14 -30.04 -27.42 19.68
C VAL A 14 -29.28 -27.15 18.39
N VAL A 15 -30.01 -27.03 17.28
CA VAL A 15 -29.48 -26.59 15.99
C VAL A 15 -29.29 -25.07 16.06
N PHE A 16 -28.06 -24.62 16.30
CA PHE A 16 -27.69 -23.23 16.02
C PHE A 16 -27.56 -23.04 14.51
N ASN A 17 -28.52 -22.34 13.93
CA ASN A 17 -28.54 -21.92 12.54
C ASN A 17 -27.48 -20.81 12.35
N ASN A 18 -26.23 -21.18 12.06
CA ASN A 18 -25.17 -20.23 11.75
C ASN A 18 -24.98 -20.14 10.23
N SER A 19 -25.91 -19.44 9.58
CA SER A 19 -25.93 -19.28 8.12
C SER A 19 -25.27 -17.96 7.69
N TYR A 20 -24.04 -17.69 8.15
CA TYR A 20 -23.19 -16.60 7.65
C TYR A 20 -21.70 -16.90 7.87
N ALA A 21 -21.22 -18.08 7.46
CA ALA A 21 -19.79 -18.38 7.49
C ALA A 21 -19.44 -19.56 6.57
N LYS A 22 -19.63 -19.40 5.25
CA LYS A 22 -19.05 -20.30 4.24
C LYS A 22 -19.19 -19.67 2.87
N SER A 23 -18.14 -18.98 2.40
CA SER A 23 -17.83 -18.78 0.97
C SER A 23 -16.69 -17.77 0.77
N ILE A 24 -15.55 -17.89 1.45
CA ILE A 24 -14.32 -17.21 0.98
C ILE A 24 -13.13 -18.07 1.43
N PHE A 25 -12.86 -19.19 0.76
CA PHE A 25 -11.53 -19.82 0.68
C PHE A 25 -11.64 -21.00 -0.29
N SER A 26 -11.08 -20.80 -1.47
CA SER A 26 -10.77 -21.74 -2.56
C SER A 26 -11.20 -21.08 -3.87
N ASP A 27 -10.25 -20.42 -4.54
CA ASP A 27 -9.90 -20.70 -5.93
C ASP A 27 -8.83 -19.70 -6.40
N HIS A 28 -7.55 -20.03 -6.21
CA HIS A 28 -6.41 -19.30 -6.80
C HIS A 28 -6.16 -19.72 -8.26
N SER A 29 -7.21 -20.02 -9.03
CA SER A 29 -7.10 -20.31 -10.47
C SER A 29 -8.02 -19.46 -11.35
N ARG A 30 -8.45 -18.27 -10.88
CA ARG A 30 -9.09 -17.28 -11.75
C ARG A 30 -8.07 -16.35 -12.40
N VAL A 31 -7.44 -16.84 -13.46
CA VAL A 31 -6.94 -16.00 -14.54
C VAL A 31 -8.16 -15.25 -15.09
N ASN A 32 -8.39 -14.02 -14.61
CA ASN A 32 -9.42 -13.17 -15.16
C ASN A 32 -9.04 -12.84 -16.60
N ASN A 33 -9.82 -13.37 -17.55
CA ASN A 33 -9.85 -12.95 -18.95
C ASN A 33 -10.36 -11.50 -19.05
N TYR A 34 -9.55 -10.54 -18.62
CA TYR A 34 -9.66 -9.18 -19.14
C TYR A 34 -9.05 -9.19 -20.54
N SER A 35 -9.77 -8.63 -21.50
CA SER A 35 -9.32 -8.47 -22.88
C SER A 35 -7.92 -7.83 -22.92
N ASN A 36 -6.93 -8.59 -23.39
CA ASN A 36 -5.53 -8.20 -23.62
C ASN A 36 -5.39 -7.13 -24.74
N GLU A 37 -6.13 -6.02 -24.68
CA GLU A 37 -5.97 -4.95 -25.67
C GLU A 37 -4.65 -4.18 -25.44
N TYR A 38 -4.18 -4.14 -24.19
CA TYR A 38 -2.94 -3.44 -23.83
C TYR A 38 -1.95 -4.39 -23.16
N LYS A 39 -0.82 -4.63 -23.83
CA LYS A 39 0.34 -5.32 -23.27
C LYS A 39 1.34 -4.28 -22.77
N PHE A 40 1.33 -4.02 -21.47
CA PHE A 40 2.32 -3.15 -20.84
C PHE A 40 3.66 -3.87 -20.64
N ASN A 41 4.76 -3.12 -20.61
CA ASN A 41 6.05 -3.67 -20.22
C ASN A 41 6.07 -3.95 -18.72
N PRO A 42 6.55 -5.11 -18.26
CA PRO A 42 6.44 -5.50 -16.86
C PRO A 42 7.34 -4.63 -15.95
N PHE A 43 6.89 -4.42 -14.72
CA PHE A 43 7.69 -3.93 -13.59
C PHE A 43 8.64 -4.98 -13.03
N PHE A 44 8.21 -6.25 -13.00
CA PHE A 44 8.93 -7.37 -12.39
C PHE A 44 9.13 -8.52 -13.39
N LYS A 45 10.20 -9.30 -13.19
CA LYS A 45 10.53 -10.48 -14.01
C LYS A 45 9.33 -11.42 -14.13
N THR A 46 8.90 -11.69 -15.37
CA THR A 46 7.88 -12.70 -15.68
C THR A 46 8.53 -14.00 -16.14
N ILE A 47 7.85 -15.12 -15.92
CA ILE A 47 8.29 -16.44 -16.40
C ILE A 47 8.41 -16.37 -17.93
N GLY A 48 9.59 -16.74 -18.46
CA GLY A 48 9.86 -16.74 -19.90
C GLY A 48 10.34 -15.41 -20.49
N CYS A 49 10.67 -14.41 -19.67
CA CYS A 49 11.35 -13.22 -20.19
C CYS A 49 12.88 -13.43 -20.29
N GLU A 50 13.34 -13.77 -21.49
CA GLU A 50 14.75 -14.07 -21.78
C GLU A 50 15.66 -12.82 -21.78
N ASN A 51 15.11 -11.60 -21.90
CA ASN A 51 15.87 -10.34 -21.96
C ASN A 51 15.47 -9.32 -20.87
N CYS A 52 14.97 -9.79 -19.72
CA CYS A 52 14.54 -8.93 -18.59
C CYS A 52 15.57 -8.84 -17.46
N GLU A 53 16.88 -8.93 -17.74
CA GLU A 53 17.92 -9.00 -16.70
C GLU A 53 17.83 -7.83 -15.69
N PHE A 54 17.49 -6.64 -16.18
CA PHE A 54 17.36 -5.40 -15.40
C PHE A 54 16.05 -5.27 -14.59
N LEU A 55 15.11 -6.21 -14.70
CA LEU A 55 13.89 -6.16 -13.91
C LEU A 55 14.12 -6.82 -12.54
N PRO A 56 13.57 -6.26 -11.45
CA PRO A 56 13.54 -6.94 -10.17
C PRO A 56 12.76 -8.26 -10.24
N PRO A 57 13.06 -9.24 -9.36
CA PRO A 57 12.20 -10.40 -9.19
C PRO A 57 10.79 -9.99 -8.75
N ILE A 58 9.83 -10.93 -8.79
CA ILE A 58 8.49 -10.67 -8.25
C ILE A 58 8.60 -10.50 -6.74
N PRO A 59 8.08 -9.40 -6.16
CA PRO A 59 8.11 -9.17 -4.73
C PRO A 59 7.20 -10.17 -4.02
N LYS A 60 7.65 -10.69 -2.88
CA LYS A 60 6.83 -11.57 -2.05
C LYS A 60 5.97 -10.72 -1.12
N LEU A 61 4.68 -10.64 -1.39
CA LEU A 61 3.74 -9.96 -0.51
C LEU A 61 3.37 -10.84 0.70
N ASN A 62 3.20 -10.21 1.86
CA ASN A 62 2.63 -10.88 3.04
C ASN A 62 1.11 -10.67 3.10
N ALA A 63 0.44 -11.33 4.06
CA ALA A 63 -1.02 -11.26 4.16
C ALA A 63 -1.55 -9.85 4.48
N PHE A 64 -0.76 -9.03 5.17
CA PHE A 64 -1.13 -7.65 5.48
C PHE A 64 -1.00 -6.73 4.26
N ASP A 65 0.01 -6.94 3.41
CA ASP A 65 0.15 -6.27 2.11
C ASP A 65 -1.07 -6.50 1.23
N GLU A 66 -1.48 -7.76 1.09
CA GLU A 66 -2.67 -8.16 0.34
C GLU A 66 -3.92 -7.46 0.90
N ALA A 67 -4.07 -7.41 2.23
CA ALA A 67 -5.19 -6.71 2.87
C ALA A 67 -5.19 -5.21 2.57
N MET A 68 -4.01 -4.57 2.47
CA MET A 68 -3.92 -3.15 2.07
C MET A 68 -4.30 -2.94 0.60
N LEU A 69 -3.96 -3.87 -0.29
CA LEU A 69 -4.44 -3.87 -1.68
C LEU A 69 -5.97 -4.03 -1.74
N GLU A 70 -6.56 -4.86 -0.88
CA GLU A 70 -8.02 -4.99 -0.78
C GLU A 70 -8.69 -3.67 -0.33
N VAL A 71 -8.07 -2.91 0.58
CA VAL A 71 -8.54 -1.57 0.95
C VAL A 71 -8.49 -0.63 -0.26
N CYS A 72 -7.47 -0.72 -1.10
CA CYS A 72 -7.37 0.04 -2.35
C CYS A 72 -8.46 -0.33 -3.36
N GLY A 73 -8.78 -1.63 -3.49
CA GLY A 73 -9.72 -2.14 -4.47
C GLY A 73 -9.24 -1.97 -5.92
N ASN A 74 -10.18 -1.88 -6.87
CA ASN A 74 -9.87 -1.78 -8.30
C ASN A 74 -9.08 -0.51 -8.68
N TRP A 75 -8.53 -0.51 -9.90
CA TRP A 75 -7.77 0.62 -10.43
C TRP A 75 -8.55 1.93 -10.42
N GLY A 76 -8.00 2.97 -9.79
CA GLY A 76 -8.61 4.28 -9.68
C GLY A 76 -9.65 4.45 -8.57
N ASN A 77 -9.98 3.39 -7.82
CA ASN A 77 -10.92 3.46 -6.70
C ASN A 77 -10.48 4.50 -5.63
N VAL A 78 -11.48 4.99 -4.88
CA VAL A 78 -11.26 5.79 -3.69
C VAL A 78 -11.47 4.89 -2.48
N PRO A 79 -10.41 4.59 -1.70
CA PRO A 79 -10.49 3.69 -0.55
C PRO A 79 -11.31 4.32 0.57
N ARG A 80 -11.95 3.48 1.38
CA ARG A 80 -12.75 3.91 2.53
C ARG A 80 -11.97 3.72 3.82
N ASN A 81 -11.94 4.75 4.66
CA ASN A 81 -11.34 4.71 6.00
C ASN A 81 -11.86 3.50 6.81
N SER A 82 -13.17 3.24 6.77
CA SER A 82 -13.77 2.10 7.50
C SER A 82 -13.17 0.74 7.14
N ASN A 83 -12.75 0.55 5.88
CA ASN A 83 -12.13 -0.70 5.44
C ASN A 83 -10.73 -0.84 6.03
N PHE A 84 -9.96 0.26 6.05
CA PHE A 84 -8.65 0.30 6.69
C PHE A 84 -8.74 0.00 8.18
N ILE A 85 -9.66 0.65 8.92
CA ILE A 85 -9.89 0.34 10.34
C ILE A 85 -10.30 -1.13 10.52
N SER A 86 -11.14 -1.66 9.63
CA SER A 86 -11.54 -3.08 9.70
C SER A 86 -10.36 -4.02 9.55
N VAL A 87 -9.38 -3.69 8.70
CA VAL A 87 -8.14 -4.47 8.59
C VAL A 87 -7.32 -4.38 9.88
N LEU A 88 -7.13 -3.19 10.44
CA LEU A 88 -6.40 -3.00 11.70
C LEU A 88 -7.08 -3.65 12.92
N SER A 89 -8.39 -3.90 12.86
CA SER A 89 -9.15 -4.57 13.92
C SER A 89 -9.36 -6.06 13.68
N ASN A 90 -8.79 -6.63 12.61
CA ASN A 90 -8.93 -8.05 12.32
C ASN A 90 -7.82 -8.84 13.01
N ASN A 91 -8.20 -9.82 13.84
CA ASN A 91 -7.27 -10.70 14.56
C ASN A 91 -6.25 -11.42 13.65
N LYS A 92 -6.55 -11.60 12.36
CA LYS A 92 -5.62 -12.17 11.38
C LYS A 92 -4.34 -11.34 11.23
N TYR A 93 -4.41 -10.03 11.46
CA TYR A 93 -3.32 -9.08 11.27
C TYR A 93 -2.86 -8.44 12.59
N GLN A 94 -3.12 -9.12 13.71
CA GLN A 94 -2.87 -8.59 15.04
C GLN A 94 -1.37 -8.34 15.26
N ASP A 95 -0.51 -9.25 14.80
CA ASP A 95 0.94 -9.12 14.94
C ASP A 95 1.49 -7.89 14.19
N GLU A 96 0.99 -7.63 12.98
CA GLU A 96 1.35 -6.42 12.23
C GLU A 96 0.81 -5.15 12.91
N PHE A 97 -0.44 -5.18 13.40
CA PHE A 97 -1.00 -4.04 14.14
C PHE A 97 -0.21 -3.75 15.41
N ASP A 98 0.11 -4.76 16.22
CA ASP A 98 0.87 -4.60 17.46
C ASP A 98 2.28 -4.07 17.17
N SER A 99 2.90 -4.53 16.08
CA SER A 99 4.18 -3.98 15.60
C SER A 99 4.07 -2.50 15.25
N ILE A 100 3.04 -2.08 14.49
CA ILE A 100 2.80 -0.66 14.16
C ILE A 100 2.56 0.17 15.43
N TYR A 101 1.72 -0.34 16.32
CA TYR A 101 1.34 0.33 17.56
C TYR A 101 2.57 0.57 18.46
N ASN A 102 3.40 -0.46 18.66
CA ASN A 102 4.61 -0.37 19.47
C ASN A 102 5.69 0.52 18.82
N GLU A 103 5.93 0.38 17.52
CA GLU A 103 6.93 1.18 16.78
C GLU A 103 6.58 2.66 16.73
N LEU A 104 5.30 3.00 16.81
CA LEU A 104 4.83 4.37 16.91
C LEU A 104 4.69 4.85 18.36
N ASN A 105 5.21 4.09 19.33
CA ASN A 105 5.18 4.40 20.76
C ASN A 105 3.76 4.74 21.25
N HIS A 106 2.79 3.93 20.82
CA HIS A 106 1.38 4.05 21.20
C HIS A 106 0.77 5.44 20.92
N GLN A 107 1.30 6.14 19.91
CA GLN A 107 0.90 7.51 19.61
C GLN A 107 0.96 7.79 18.10
N VAL A 108 -0.18 8.27 17.57
CA VAL A 108 -0.23 9.01 16.30
C VAL A 108 -0.36 10.49 16.60
N ILE A 109 -1.41 10.89 17.34
CA ILE A 109 -1.61 12.25 17.84
C ILE A 109 -1.67 12.25 19.36
N THR A 110 -2.58 11.46 19.95
CA THR A 110 -2.76 11.37 21.41
C THR A 110 -1.65 10.51 22.03
N PRO A 111 -0.88 11.02 23.01
CA PRO A 111 0.12 10.23 23.73
C PRO A 111 -0.52 9.07 24.50
N ASN A 112 0.11 7.89 24.48
CA ASN A 112 -0.38 6.68 25.16
C ASN A 112 -1.84 6.34 24.81
N ALA A 113 -2.23 6.53 23.55
CA ALA A 113 -3.58 6.25 23.08
C ALA A 113 -3.90 4.75 23.24
N ASP A 114 -5.11 4.42 23.67
CA ASP A 114 -5.60 3.05 23.57
C ASP A 114 -5.67 2.60 22.09
N THR A 115 -5.76 1.30 21.86
CA THR A 115 -5.71 0.73 20.50
C THR A 115 -6.82 1.25 19.60
N GLU A 116 -8.02 1.52 20.13
CA GLU A 116 -9.15 2.02 19.36
C GLU A 116 -8.98 3.48 18.95
N THR A 117 -8.46 4.31 19.85
CA THR A 117 -8.10 5.70 19.58
C THR A 117 -6.95 5.75 18.57
N PHE A 118 -5.92 4.93 18.77
CA PHE A 118 -4.78 4.85 17.87
C PHE A 118 -5.18 4.49 16.44
N LYS A 119 -6.03 3.46 16.24
CA LYS A 119 -6.53 3.08 14.90
C LYS A 119 -7.28 4.22 14.23
N LYS A 120 -8.14 4.93 14.97
CA LYS A 120 -8.91 6.06 14.45
C LYS A 120 -8.02 7.22 14.05
N GLU A 121 -7.02 7.54 14.87
CA GLU A 121 -6.05 8.59 14.57
C GLU A 121 -5.17 8.22 13.37
N LEU A 122 -4.68 6.98 13.32
CA LEU A 122 -3.91 6.48 12.19
C LEU A 122 -4.73 6.60 10.90
N ALA A 123 -5.99 6.15 10.93
CA ALA A 123 -6.87 6.31 9.78
C ALA A 123 -7.14 7.78 9.45
N MET A 124 -7.30 8.65 10.44
CA MET A 124 -7.51 10.08 10.22
C MET A 124 -6.31 10.73 9.50
N VAL A 125 -5.08 10.48 9.95
CA VAL A 125 -3.90 11.10 9.34
C VAL A 125 -3.62 10.60 7.92
N TRP A 126 -3.95 9.34 7.63
CA TRP A 126 -3.77 8.72 6.32
C TRP A 126 -4.89 9.04 5.32
N PHE A 127 -6.12 9.22 5.79
CA PHE A 127 -7.27 9.47 4.91
C PHE A 127 -7.65 10.96 4.83
N GLY A 128 -7.22 11.80 5.78
CA GLY A 128 -7.58 13.23 5.84
C GLY A 128 -7.23 14.04 4.58
N HIS A 129 -6.16 13.67 3.89
CA HIS A 129 -5.79 14.24 2.58
C HIS A 129 -5.51 13.17 1.52
N ASN A 130 -6.23 12.04 1.59
CA ASN A 130 -6.12 10.93 0.63
C ASN A 130 -4.70 10.32 0.52
N ALA A 131 -3.83 10.48 1.52
CA ALA A 131 -2.49 9.89 1.48
C ALA A 131 -2.53 8.37 1.29
N PHE A 132 -3.46 7.66 1.93
CA PHE A 132 -3.58 6.22 1.73
C PHE A 132 -3.78 5.89 0.25
N ARG A 133 -4.73 6.57 -0.40
CA ARG A 133 -4.99 6.39 -1.83
C ARG A 133 -3.77 6.76 -2.67
N HIS A 134 -3.14 7.88 -2.36
CA HIS A 134 -2.00 8.39 -3.10
C HIS A 134 -0.81 7.42 -3.01
N VAL A 135 -0.38 7.09 -1.79
CA VAL A 135 0.80 6.27 -1.53
C VAL A 135 0.55 4.80 -1.90
N PHE A 136 -0.53 4.18 -1.42
CA PHE A 136 -0.76 2.75 -1.63
C PHE A 136 -1.44 2.43 -2.96
N CYS A 137 -2.49 3.16 -3.32
CA CYS A 137 -3.42 2.71 -4.37
C CYS A 137 -3.13 3.25 -5.77
N GLY A 138 -2.45 4.39 -5.84
CA GLY A 138 -2.32 5.17 -7.06
C GLY A 138 -3.60 5.91 -7.45
N GLU A 139 -3.43 7.07 -8.08
CA GLU A 139 -4.53 7.97 -8.47
C GLU A 139 -4.52 8.23 -9.98
N PRO A 140 -4.87 7.23 -10.81
CA PRO A 140 -5.03 7.46 -12.25
C PRO A 140 -6.19 8.43 -12.48
N ASN A 141 -5.93 9.49 -13.24
CA ASN A 141 -6.97 10.34 -13.82
C ASN A 141 -6.72 10.50 -15.32
N ARG A 142 -7.51 11.37 -15.98
CA ARG A 142 -7.49 11.55 -17.43
C ARG A 142 -6.09 11.76 -18.03
N SER A 143 -5.19 12.47 -17.33
CA SER A 143 -3.89 12.87 -17.87
C SER A 143 -2.68 12.49 -17.03
N LYS A 144 -2.85 12.18 -15.73
CA LYS A 144 -1.73 11.87 -14.82
C LYS A 144 -2.06 10.70 -13.89
N LEU A 145 -1.02 10.08 -13.35
CA LEU A 145 -1.07 9.12 -12.26
C LEU A 145 -0.45 9.76 -11.02
N GLY A 146 -1.25 9.99 -9.98
CA GLY A 146 -0.75 10.42 -8.68
C GLY A 146 -0.22 9.24 -7.87
N GLY A 147 0.88 9.44 -7.16
CA GLY A 147 1.40 8.47 -6.20
C GLY A 147 1.76 7.10 -6.79
N MET A 148 1.24 6.03 -6.16
CA MET A 148 1.60 4.63 -6.38
C MET A 148 3.05 4.37 -5.98
N HIS A 149 3.29 4.31 -4.67
CA HIS A 149 4.61 4.16 -4.05
C HIS A 149 4.75 2.86 -3.25
N PHE A 150 3.70 2.03 -3.24
CA PHE A 150 3.70 0.72 -2.61
C PHE A 150 3.99 -0.39 -3.63
N VAL A 151 5.05 -1.16 -3.39
CA VAL A 151 5.52 -2.23 -4.29
C VAL A 151 4.40 -3.22 -4.66
N GLY A 152 3.52 -3.57 -3.70
CA GLY A 152 2.41 -4.47 -3.97
C GLY A 152 1.43 -3.96 -5.02
N ARG A 153 1.26 -2.63 -5.13
CA ARG A 153 0.35 -2.04 -6.13
C ARG A 153 0.95 -2.05 -7.53
N TYR A 154 2.28 -1.97 -7.65
CA TYR A 154 2.95 -2.19 -8.93
C TYR A 154 2.74 -3.64 -9.41
N LEU A 155 2.87 -4.61 -8.50
CA LEU A 155 2.67 -6.02 -8.83
C LEU A 155 1.24 -6.27 -9.30
N GLU A 156 0.26 -5.83 -8.51
CA GLU A 156 -1.15 -5.97 -8.86
C GLU A 156 -1.50 -5.28 -10.20
N ALA A 157 -0.94 -4.08 -10.44
CA ALA A 157 -1.17 -3.36 -11.69
C ALA A 157 -0.57 -4.07 -12.91
N GLN A 158 0.59 -4.71 -12.76
CA GLN A 158 1.17 -5.57 -13.80
C GLN A 158 0.27 -6.78 -14.07
N GLU A 159 -0.10 -7.52 -13.03
CA GLU A 159 -0.90 -8.76 -13.15
C GLU A 159 -2.28 -8.51 -13.75
N LYS A 160 -2.89 -7.36 -13.44
CA LYS A 160 -4.20 -6.97 -13.95
C LYS A 160 -4.15 -6.14 -15.23
N GLY A 161 -2.96 -5.90 -15.79
CA GLY A 161 -2.79 -5.15 -17.04
C GLY A 161 -3.23 -3.68 -16.94
N TRP A 162 -3.06 -3.05 -15.79
CA TRP A 162 -3.42 -1.65 -15.56
C TRP A 162 -2.29 -0.69 -15.85
N ALA A 163 -1.05 -1.13 -15.64
CA ALA A 163 0.14 -0.31 -15.83
C ALA A 163 1.39 -1.18 -16.06
N GLY A 164 2.45 -0.52 -16.53
CA GLY A 164 3.78 -1.09 -16.64
C GLY A 164 4.84 -0.02 -16.84
N ILE A 165 6.08 -0.45 -17.06
CA ILE A 165 7.19 0.47 -17.28
C ILE A 165 7.05 1.18 -18.63
N THR A 166 7.30 2.48 -18.65
CA THR A 166 7.38 3.22 -19.92
C THR A 166 8.74 3.02 -20.62
N GLU A 167 8.71 2.90 -21.93
CA GLU A 167 9.89 2.97 -22.81
C GLU A 167 10.05 4.35 -23.44
N ASN A 168 9.23 5.32 -23.03
CA ASN A 168 9.30 6.66 -23.55
C ASN A 168 10.65 7.31 -23.22
N LYS A 169 11.50 7.47 -24.25
CA LYS A 169 12.85 8.05 -24.15
C LYS A 169 12.86 9.51 -23.70
N SER A 170 11.72 10.19 -23.71
CA SER A 170 11.57 11.55 -23.18
C SER A 170 11.43 11.59 -21.66
N CYS A 171 11.17 10.46 -21.01
CA CYS A 171 11.23 10.38 -19.55
C CYS A 171 12.70 10.24 -19.10
N PRO A 172 13.10 10.85 -17.96
CA PRO A 172 14.41 10.62 -17.36
C PRO A 172 14.70 9.13 -17.23
N LYS A 173 15.97 8.74 -17.39
CA LYS A 173 16.37 7.33 -17.37
C LYS A 173 15.98 6.68 -16.05
N LYS A 174 15.74 5.37 -16.10
CA LYS A 174 15.57 4.53 -14.91
C LYS A 174 16.80 4.73 -14.02
N GLU A 175 16.59 5.25 -12.83
CA GLU A 175 17.62 5.29 -11.81
C GLU A 175 17.37 4.11 -10.90
N LEU A 176 18.35 3.21 -10.90
CA LEU A 176 18.33 1.97 -10.17
C LEU A 176 19.59 1.92 -9.33
N ALA A 177 19.42 1.85 -8.02
CA ALA A 177 20.53 1.63 -7.12
C ALA A 177 20.38 0.23 -6.51
N GLU A 178 20.65 -0.80 -7.31
CA GLU A 178 20.68 -2.20 -6.85
C GLU A 178 21.81 -2.47 -5.83
N GLU A 179 22.81 -1.58 -5.76
CA GLU A 179 23.92 -1.65 -4.81
C GLU A 179 23.58 -1.09 -3.41
N ILE A 180 22.35 -0.57 -3.20
CA ILE A 180 21.89 -0.04 -1.91
C ILE A 180 21.09 -1.11 -1.16
N GLU A 181 21.38 -1.27 0.14
CA GLU A 181 20.53 -2.05 1.06
C GLU A 181 19.14 -1.39 1.05
N HIS A 182 18.13 -2.08 0.52
CA HIS A 182 16.81 -1.52 0.10
C HIS A 182 16.85 -0.78 -1.25
N PRO A 183 16.75 -1.50 -2.40
CA PRO A 183 16.84 -0.87 -3.70
C PRO A 183 15.61 0.00 -3.98
N ILE A 184 15.88 1.29 -4.15
CA ILE A 184 14.89 2.29 -4.57
C ILE A 184 14.82 2.26 -6.10
N TYR A 185 13.61 2.08 -6.63
CA TYR A 185 13.33 2.05 -8.06
C TYR A 185 12.66 3.36 -8.47
N THR A 186 13.35 4.18 -9.25
CA THR A 186 12.76 5.37 -9.90
C THR A 186 12.56 5.09 -11.38
N LEU A 187 11.31 4.94 -11.80
CA LEU A 187 10.95 4.59 -13.16
C LEU A 187 9.74 5.37 -13.69
N GLY A 188 9.66 5.49 -15.01
CA GLY A 188 8.46 5.98 -15.68
C GLY A 188 7.44 4.87 -15.86
N VAL A 189 6.16 5.23 -15.79
CA VAL A 189 5.01 4.33 -15.80
C VAL A 189 4.06 4.67 -16.94
N ASP A 190 3.75 3.70 -17.79
CA ASP A 190 2.58 3.75 -18.66
C ASP A 190 1.39 3.10 -17.95
N PHE A 191 0.22 3.74 -17.99
CA PHE A 191 -0.96 3.30 -17.24
C PHE A 191 -2.27 3.55 -18.01
N LEU A 192 -3.29 2.76 -17.70
CA LEU A 192 -4.66 3.02 -18.16
C LEU A 192 -5.29 4.13 -17.33
N ASN A 193 -5.74 5.19 -17.98
CA ASN A 193 -6.58 6.19 -17.33
C ASN A 193 -8.03 5.67 -17.15
N PRO A 194 -8.92 6.40 -16.45
CA PRO A 194 -10.33 5.99 -16.30
C PRO A 194 -11.12 5.86 -17.62
N GLU A 195 -10.63 6.43 -18.72
CA GLU A 195 -11.20 6.30 -20.07
C GLU A 195 -10.57 5.13 -20.86
N LYS A 196 -9.80 4.26 -20.19
CA LYS A 196 -9.06 3.13 -20.77
C LYS A 196 -8.04 3.54 -21.84
N LYS A 197 -7.55 4.78 -21.80
CA LYS A 197 -6.46 5.25 -22.67
C LYS A 197 -5.13 5.14 -21.94
N VAL A 198 -4.09 4.72 -22.65
CA VAL A 198 -2.73 4.71 -22.14
C VAL A 198 -2.23 6.15 -21.96
N LYS A 199 -1.64 6.41 -20.80
CA LYS A 199 -0.98 7.66 -20.41
C LYS A 199 0.36 7.35 -19.76
N THR A 200 1.26 8.33 -19.74
CA THR A 200 2.61 8.18 -19.19
C THR A 200 2.82 9.10 -18.00
N LYS A 201 3.41 8.58 -16.92
CA LYS A 201 3.96 9.31 -15.78
C LYS A 201 5.47 9.09 -15.79
N CYS A 202 6.26 10.13 -16.03
CA CYS A 202 7.72 9.94 -16.20
C CYS A 202 8.50 9.65 -14.91
N GLN A 203 7.94 9.95 -13.73
CA GLN A 203 8.64 9.77 -12.46
C GLN A 203 7.73 9.07 -11.46
N GLY A 204 8.18 7.96 -10.91
CA GLY A 204 7.58 7.25 -9.79
C GLY A 204 8.67 6.47 -9.07
N GLY A 205 8.77 6.68 -7.76
CA GLY A 205 9.70 5.97 -6.88
C GLY A 205 8.97 4.97 -6.01
N TYR A 206 9.55 3.79 -5.77
CA TYR A 206 9.16 2.92 -4.67
C TYR A 206 10.37 2.20 -4.11
N ASP A 207 10.31 1.81 -2.85
CA ASP A 207 11.29 0.88 -2.27
C ASP A 207 10.79 -0.54 -2.52
N TYR A 208 11.63 -1.38 -3.13
CA TYR A 208 11.25 -2.76 -3.41
C TYR A 208 11.06 -3.61 -2.15
N SER A 209 11.71 -3.23 -1.06
CA SER A 209 11.71 -3.97 0.20
C SER A 209 10.62 -3.56 1.17
N TRP A 210 9.98 -2.41 0.96
CA TRP A 210 8.99 -1.90 1.91
C TRP A 210 7.65 -2.62 1.77
N HIS A 211 7.27 -3.29 2.85
CA HIS A 211 5.93 -3.79 3.04
C HIS A 211 5.01 -2.68 3.51
N ALA A 212 3.70 -2.92 3.46
CA ALA A 212 2.72 -1.91 3.79
C ALA A 212 2.86 -1.40 5.25
N LYS A 213 3.26 -2.30 6.15
CA LYS A 213 3.58 -1.99 7.54
C LYS A 213 4.67 -0.92 7.65
N ASP A 214 5.75 -1.08 6.89
CA ASP A 214 6.93 -0.20 6.95
C ASP A 214 6.55 1.21 6.49
N ILE A 215 5.80 1.31 5.39
CA ILE A 215 5.28 2.60 4.88
C ILE A 215 4.38 3.28 5.92
N LEU A 216 3.47 2.51 6.56
CA LEU A 216 2.58 3.04 7.60
C LEU A 216 3.39 3.60 8.78
N ILE A 217 4.42 2.89 9.24
CA ILE A 217 5.28 3.32 10.36
C ILE A 217 6.11 4.54 9.95
N LEU A 218 6.88 4.45 8.87
CA LEU A 218 7.85 5.47 8.47
C LEU A 218 7.19 6.81 8.16
N ALA A 219 6.11 6.82 7.37
CA ALA A 219 5.42 8.07 7.05
C ALA A 219 4.73 8.68 8.28
N THR A 220 4.27 7.85 9.23
CA THR A 220 3.67 8.34 10.47
C THR A 220 4.73 8.87 11.44
N LYS A 221 5.92 8.26 11.50
CA LYS A 221 7.08 8.82 12.20
C LYS A 221 7.47 10.17 11.59
N ALA A 222 7.56 10.26 10.26
CA ALA A 222 7.83 11.53 9.56
C ALA A 222 6.80 12.63 9.88
N LEU A 223 5.51 12.29 9.97
CA LEU A 223 4.47 13.24 10.40
C LEU A 223 4.71 13.74 11.83
N LYS A 224 5.06 12.83 12.75
CA LYS A 224 5.35 13.16 14.16
C LYS A 224 6.61 14.01 14.29
N ASP A 225 7.65 13.73 13.53
CA ASP A 225 8.91 14.49 13.58
C ASP A 225 8.75 15.87 12.93
N PHE A 226 7.83 15.99 11.96
CA PHE A 226 7.50 17.25 11.30
C PHE A 226 6.50 18.09 12.12
N GLN A 227 6.98 18.69 13.21
CA GLN A 227 6.22 19.47 14.20
C GLN A 227 5.68 20.84 13.71
N SER A 228 5.96 21.25 12.47
CA SER A 228 5.42 22.51 11.93
C SER A 228 3.90 22.43 11.73
N GLU A 229 3.15 23.44 12.13
CA GLU A 229 1.71 23.52 11.83
C GLU A 229 1.40 23.85 10.36
N GLU A 230 2.41 24.28 9.60
CA GLU A 230 2.28 24.65 8.20
C GLU A 230 2.31 23.43 7.25
N GLN A 231 1.72 23.61 6.08
CA GLN A 231 1.98 22.74 4.93
C GLN A 231 3.46 22.78 4.55
N GLY A 232 4.00 21.64 4.15
CA GLY A 232 5.40 21.57 3.75
C GLY A 232 5.81 20.22 3.22
N MET A 233 6.99 20.22 2.60
CA MET A 233 7.72 19.03 2.21
C MET A 233 8.95 18.91 3.11
N CYS A 234 9.23 17.67 3.53
CA CYS A 234 10.48 17.31 4.17
C CYS A 234 11.18 16.16 3.45
N LEU A 235 12.50 16.23 3.36
CA LEU A 235 13.36 15.09 3.11
C LEU A 235 13.64 14.39 4.44
N TYR A 236 12.85 13.36 4.71
CA TYR A 236 12.92 12.55 5.92
C TYR A 236 14.09 11.58 5.83
N ASP A 237 14.94 11.57 6.86
CA ASP A 237 16.06 10.64 6.97
C ASP A 237 15.55 9.24 7.31
N LEU A 238 15.93 8.25 6.50
CA LEU A 238 15.61 6.84 6.72
C LEU A 238 16.73 6.16 7.52
N PRO A 239 16.43 5.06 8.25
CA PRO A 239 17.43 4.38 9.09
C PRO A 239 18.65 3.83 8.34
N ASP A 240 18.49 3.53 7.05
CA ASP A 240 19.52 3.03 6.13
C ASP A 240 20.41 4.16 5.54
N GLY A 241 20.16 5.42 5.92
CA GLY A 241 20.87 6.59 5.40
C GLY A 241 20.29 7.17 4.11
N ASN A 242 19.27 6.52 3.52
CA ASN A 242 18.53 7.07 2.39
C ASN A 242 17.57 8.18 2.86
N LYS A 243 16.88 8.82 1.90
CA LYS A 243 15.90 9.86 2.19
C LYS A 243 14.55 9.55 1.55
N ALA A 244 13.48 9.91 2.25
CA ALA A 244 12.13 9.89 1.72
C ALA A 244 11.56 11.30 1.60
N VAL A 245 10.83 11.55 0.52
CA VAL A 245 10.02 12.75 0.37
C VAL A 245 8.73 12.56 1.15
N PHE A 246 8.59 13.33 2.23
CA PHE A 246 7.36 13.44 3.01
C PHE A 246 6.67 14.77 2.71
N VAL A 247 5.35 14.74 2.49
CA VAL A 247 4.56 15.96 2.29
C VAL A 247 3.32 15.92 3.17
N LYS A 248 3.04 17.05 3.82
CA LYS A 248 1.76 17.29 4.51
C LYS A 248 1.13 18.62 4.08
N LYS A 249 -0.20 18.67 4.09
CA LYS A 249 -0.99 19.87 3.74
C LYS A 249 -1.61 20.58 4.93
N SER A 250 -1.62 19.93 6.08
CA SER A 250 -2.07 20.48 7.36
C SER A 250 -1.29 19.78 8.47
N SER A 251 -1.41 20.26 9.70
CA SER A 251 -0.66 19.71 10.82
C SER A 251 -0.91 18.23 11.10
N LYS A 252 -2.07 17.70 10.68
CA LYS A 252 -2.56 16.36 11.06
C LYS A 252 -2.81 15.41 9.90
N ALA A 253 -2.38 15.71 8.67
CA ALA A 253 -2.69 14.83 7.54
C ALA A 253 -1.55 14.73 6.53
N ILE A 254 -1.15 13.48 6.29
CA ILE A 254 -0.16 13.11 5.30
C ILE A 254 -0.78 13.34 3.92
N THR A 255 0.04 13.75 2.94
CA THR A 255 -0.37 13.87 1.53
C THR A 255 0.37 12.85 0.66
N THR A 256 1.67 12.72 0.83
CA THR A 256 2.45 11.66 0.19
C THR A 256 3.69 11.32 1.03
N PHE A 257 4.21 10.11 0.83
CA PHE A 257 5.46 9.63 1.36
C PHE A 257 6.04 8.63 0.38
N TYR A 258 7.29 8.84 -0.05
CA TYR A 258 7.99 7.92 -0.94
C TYR A 258 9.50 8.08 -0.85
N PRO A 259 10.28 7.01 -1.02
CA PRO A 259 11.73 7.10 -1.13
C PRO A 259 12.11 7.71 -2.48
N ASP A 260 13.21 8.46 -2.50
CA ASP A 260 13.79 9.01 -3.72
C ASP A 260 15.32 8.83 -3.66
N LEU A 261 15.94 8.54 -4.80
CA LEU A 261 17.39 8.38 -4.92
C LEU A 261 18.12 9.72 -4.98
N THR A 262 17.49 10.74 -5.58
CA THR A 262 18.09 12.06 -5.73
C THR A 262 17.18 13.18 -5.21
N PRO A 263 16.62 13.04 -3.99
CA PRO A 263 15.75 14.04 -3.43
C PRO A 263 16.55 15.30 -3.21
N HIS A 264 16.02 16.40 -3.72
CA HIS A 264 16.63 17.71 -3.57
C HIS A 264 15.58 18.72 -3.11
N CYS A 265 16.07 19.73 -2.41
CA CYS A 265 15.30 20.92 -2.08
C CYS A 265 15.86 22.11 -2.84
N ASP A 266 15.02 23.11 -3.02
CA ASP A 266 15.47 24.40 -3.54
C ASP A 266 16.67 24.93 -2.73
N ARG A 267 17.61 25.58 -3.44
CA ARG A 267 18.86 26.07 -2.83
C ARG A 267 18.57 26.97 -1.63
N GLY A 268 19.23 26.69 -0.51
CA GLY A 268 19.11 27.47 0.73
C GLY A 268 17.93 27.08 1.64
N LYS A 269 17.20 26.00 1.33
CA LYS A 269 16.16 25.44 2.20
C LYS A 269 16.71 24.33 3.09
N THR A 270 16.14 24.20 4.29
CA THR A 270 16.41 23.08 5.20
C THR A 270 15.68 21.83 4.72
N SER A 271 16.11 20.65 5.17
CA SER A 271 15.49 19.36 4.83
C SER A 271 13.99 19.34 5.10
N CYS A 272 13.50 20.04 6.12
CA CYS A 272 12.06 20.16 6.46
C CYS A 272 11.48 21.56 6.16
N GLY A 273 12.03 22.27 5.18
CA GLY A 273 11.53 23.54 4.65
C GLY A 273 11.53 23.56 3.12
N CYS A 274 11.52 22.38 2.51
CA CYS A 274 11.55 22.20 1.07
C CYS A 274 10.23 22.70 0.50
N ARG A 275 10.31 23.62 -0.45
CA ARG A 275 9.20 24.15 -1.23
C ARG A 275 9.63 24.17 -2.67
#